data_AF-A0A5J6GKD7-F1
#
_entry.id   AF-A0A5J6GKD7-F1
#
_cell.length_a   1.000
_cell.length_b   1.000
_cell.length_c   1.000
_cell.angle_alpha   90.00
_cell.angle_beta   90.00
_cell.angle_gamma   90.00
#
_symmetry.space_group_name_H-M   'P 1'
#
loop_
_entity.id
_entity.type
_entity.pdbx_description
1 polymer ?
#
loop_
_entity_poly.entity_id
_entity_poly.type
_entity_poly.pdbx_seq_one_letter_code
_entity_poly.pdbx_strand_id
1 'polypeptide(L)'
;MGSPKIDRSLQQVLAHRQLFLRTEHGGRTVIVCLADGSPEGFEIGRVLSGAGSTGWRVRHRRRLPDGTYDVQEDEGLPWVGLDEHIGDVLRFAAYADVLRREESASGVATTYTAHLGPELAAWLADIPAPEGITDLGDGRVRLTESAVAHLRCPSTLYTLVLWVHPDMDTLMIEMDSYNLTREE
;
A
#
# COMPACT_ATOMS: atom_id res chain seq x y z
N MET A 1 0.80 18.73 20.13
CA MET A 1 0.75 18.95 18.68
C MET A 1 -0.62 18.50 18.20
N GLY A 2 -1.41 19.39 17.59
CA GLY A 2 -2.78 19.07 17.18
C GLY A 2 -2.78 18.24 15.92
N SER A 3 -3.51 17.12 15.91
CA SER A 3 -3.74 16.34 14.70
C SER A 3 -4.42 17.21 13.63
N PRO A 4 -4.00 17.13 12.37
CA PRO A 4 -4.69 17.82 11.29
C PRO A 4 -6.15 17.38 11.26
N LYS A 5 -7.08 18.33 11.10
CA LYS A 5 -8.50 18.02 10.97
C LYS A 5 -8.72 17.39 9.60
N ILE A 6 -8.99 16.09 9.63
CA ILE A 6 -9.33 15.29 8.46
C ILE A 6 -10.71 14.68 8.64
N ASP A 7 -11.40 14.40 7.54
CA ASP A 7 -12.74 13.79 7.59
C ASP A 7 -12.73 12.35 8.18
N ARG A 8 -13.93 11.86 8.54
CA ARG A 8 -14.09 10.54 9.18
C ARG A 8 -13.76 9.37 8.24
N SER A 9 -13.98 9.53 6.94
CA SER A 9 -13.70 8.49 5.95
C SER A 9 -12.19 8.28 5.85
N LEU A 10 -11.43 9.36 5.73
CA LEU A 10 -9.99 9.35 5.69
C LEU A 10 -9.40 8.82 7.00
N GLN A 11 -9.96 9.17 8.16
CA GLN A 11 -9.55 8.57 9.44
C GLN A 11 -9.70 7.04 9.44
N GLN A 12 -10.80 6.51 8.90
CA GLN A 12 -11.01 5.07 8.80
C GLN A 12 -10.00 4.42 7.85
N VAL A 13 -9.74 5.04 6.70
CA VAL A 13 -8.73 4.56 5.74
C VAL A 13 -7.34 4.53 6.40
N LEU A 14 -6.94 5.61 7.08
CA LEU A 14 -5.65 5.66 7.77
C LEU A 14 -5.55 4.58 8.85
N ALA A 15 -6.57 4.43 9.70
CA ALA A 15 -6.57 3.43 10.77
C ALA A 15 -6.52 2.00 10.21
N HIS A 16 -7.31 1.69 9.18
CA HIS A 16 -7.31 0.38 8.53
C HIS A 16 -5.94 0.05 7.92
N ARG A 17 -5.24 1.08 7.44
CA ARG A 17 -3.91 0.98 6.83
C ARG A 17 -2.77 1.19 7.83
N GLN A 18 -3.03 1.20 9.14
CA GLN A 18 -2.00 1.47 10.17
C GLN A 18 -1.17 2.73 9.89
N LEU A 19 -1.79 3.73 9.26
CA LEU A 19 -1.19 5.01 8.92
C LEU A 19 -1.56 6.05 9.97
N PHE A 20 -0.67 7.01 10.15
CA PHE A 20 -0.93 8.19 10.96
C PHE A 20 -0.35 9.44 10.29
N LEU A 21 -0.84 10.60 10.73
CA LEU A 21 -0.40 11.89 10.21
C LEU A 21 0.51 12.58 11.21
N ARG A 22 1.66 13.04 10.74
CA ARG A 22 2.59 13.87 11.50
C ARG A 22 2.63 15.27 10.90
N THR A 23 2.70 16.29 11.74
CA THR A 23 2.78 17.68 11.28
C THR A 23 4.14 18.26 11.61
N GLU A 24 4.76 18.89 10.61
CA GLU A 24 6.00 19.64 10.74
C GLU A 24 5.79 21.12 10.36
N HIS A 25 6.77 21.96 10.69
CA HIS A 25 6.79 23.38 10.30
C HIS A 25 5.51 24.15 10.65
N GLY A 26 4.96 23.91 11.85
CA GLY A 26 3.74 24.58 12.31
C GLY A 26 2.48 24.16 11.56
N GLY A 27 2.45 22.96 10.98
CA GLY A 27 1.29 22.43 10.24
C GLY A 27 1.34 22.70 8.73
N ARG A 28 2.41 23.33 8.23
CA ARG A 28 2.63 23.55 6.79
C ARG A 28 3.03 22.30 6.03
N THR A 29 3.50 21.28 6.75
CA THR A 29 3.84 19.99 6.18
C THR A 29 3.08 18.93 6.94
N VAL A 30 2.27 18.17 6.22
CA VAL A 30 1.55 17.01 6.74
C VAL A 30 2.20 15.78 6.12
N ILE A 31 2.81 14.95 6.96
CA ILE A 31 3.52 13.74 6.57
C ILE A 31 2.59 12.57 6.84
N VAL A 32 2.43 11.70 5.85
CA VAL A 32 1.71 10.44 5.98
C VAL A 32 2.74 9.37 6.33
N CYS A 33 2.61 8.80 7.53
CA CYS A 33 3.54 7.83 8.07
C CYS A 33 2.86 6.47 8.26
N LEU A 34 3.58 5.40 7.98
CA LEU A 34 3.25 4.04 8.42
C LEU A 34 3.70 3.85 9.86
N ALA A 35 2.86 3.23 10.68
CA ALA A 35 3.24 2.78 12.00
C ALA A 35 4.17 1.56 11.90
N ASP A 36 5.46 1.80 12.11
CA ASP A 36 6.54 0.79 12.10
C ASP A 36 7.01 0.39 13.51
N GLY A 37 6.29 0.84 14.54
CA GLY A 37 6.68 0.68 15.94
C GLY A 37 7.63 1.77 16.46
N SER A 38 8.17 2.62 15.58
CA SER A 38 8.86 3.85 15.98
C SER A 38 7.85 5.00 16.20
N PRO A 39 8.17 5.99 17.06
CA PRO A 39 7.31 7.15 17.26
C PRO A 39 7.27 8.10 16.06
N GLU A 40 8.21 7.99 15.12
CA GLU A 40 8.30 8.84 13.93
C GLU A 40 7.55 8.24 12.74
N GLY A 41 7.48 6.90 12.68
CA GLY A 41 6.90 6.13 11.59
C GLY A 41 7.68 6.25 10.29
N PHE A 42 7.39 5.35 9.36
CA PHE A 42 7.99 5.41 8.03
C PHE A 42 7.21 6.35 7.12
N GLU A 43 7.87 7.38 6.58
CA GLU A 43 7.23 8.31 5.65
C GLU A 43 6.96 7.67 4.28
N ILE A 44 5.68 7.62 3.90
CA ILE A 44 5.23 7.18 2.58
C ILE A 44 4.99 8.34 1.62
N GLY A 45 4.73 9.52 2.17
CA GLY A 45 4.59 10.76 1.42
C GLY A 45 4.26 11.93 2.33
N ARG A 46 4.23 13.12 1.75
CA ARG A 46 3.91 14.35 2.47
C ARG A 46 3.18 15.34 1.57
N VAL A 47 2.35 16.13 2.21
CA VAL A 47 1.64 17.26 1.63
C VAL A 47 2.28 18.53 2.18
N LEU A 48 2.70 19.42 1.30
CA LEU A 48 3.29 20.72 1.65
C LEU A 48 2.32 21.83 1.24
N SER A 49 1.89 22.64 2.20
CA SER A 49 1.17 23.87 1.89
C SER A 49 2.17 24.89 1.33
N GLY A 50 2.03 25.28 0.06
CA GLY A 50 2.81 26.39 -0.50
C GLY A 50 2.41 27.73 0.11
N ALA A 51 3.35 28.69 0.10
CA ALA A 51 3.06 30.07 0.47
C ALA A 51 2.70 30.87 -0.78
N GLY A 52 1.52 31.49 -0.81
CA GLY A 52 1.10 32.36 -1.93
C GLY A 52 0.57 31.58 -3.14
N SER A 53 0.99 31.97 -4.36
CA SER A 53 0.44 31.48 -5.63
C SER A 53 0.93 30.10 -6.08
N THR A 54 1.82 29.46 -5.32
CA THR A 54 2.45 28.17 -5.70
C THR A 54 1.59 26.94 -5.42
N GLY A 55 0.41 27.09 -4.81
CA GLY A 55 -0.51 25.99 -4.54
C GLY A 55 0.03 24.97 -3.53
N TRP A 56 -0.64 23.83 -3.44
CA TRP A 56 -0.16 22.69 -2.64
C TRP A 56 0.86 21.88 -3.44
N ARG A 57 1.74 21.17 -2.71
CA ARG A 57 2.64 20.18 -3.30
C ARG A 57 2.47 18.85 -2.63
N VAL A 58 2.39 17.78 -3.42
CA VAL A 58 2.27 16.42 -2.95
C VAL A 58 3.52 15.67 -3.34
N ARG A 59 4.21 15.12 -2.34
CA ARG A 59 5.40 14.29 -2.54
C ARG A 59 5.10 12.88 -2.08
N HIS A 60 5.34 11.91 -2.94
CA HIS A 60 5.09 10.50 -2.64
C HIS A 60 6.21 9.61 -3.17
N ARG A 61 6.39 8.46 -2.52
CA ARG A 61 7.35 7.45 -2.96
C ARG A 61 6.71 6.51 -3.96
N ARG A 62 7.35 6.35 -5.12
CA ARG A 62 6.96 5.41 -6.16
C ARG A 62 8.03 4.33 -6.28
N ARG A 63 7.65 3.06 -6.29
CA ARG A 63 8.59 1.97 -6.59
C ARG A 63 8.79 1.84 -8.10
N LEU A 64 10.05 1.71 -8.50
CA LEU A 64 10.46 1.47 -9.88
C LEU A 64 10.49 -0.06 -10.18
N PRO A 65 10.44 -0.47 -11.46
CA PRO A 65 10.48 -1.88 -11.84
C PRO A 65 11.71 -2.66 -11.33
N ASP A 66 12.82 -1.96 -11.05
CA ASP A 66 14.05 -2.55 -10.52
C ASP A 66 14.05 -2.73 -8.99
N GLY A 67 12.92 -2.42 -8.33
CA GLY A 67 12.75 -2.53 -6.89
C GLY A 67 13.25 -1.34 -6.08
N THR A 68 13.87 -0.35 -6.72
CA THR A 68 14.26 0.91 -6.06
C THR A 68 13.06 1.85 -5.89
N TYR A 69 13.22 2.90 -5.09
CA TYR A 69 12.20 3.91 -4.89
C TYR A 69 12.64 5.23 -5.50
N ASP A 70 11.74 5.83 -6.24
CA ASP A 70 11.84 7.19 -6.69
C ASP A 70 10.88 8.09 -5.89
N VAL A 71 11.21 9.36 -5.82
CA VAL A 71 10.38 10.37 -5.21
C VAL A 71 9.75 11.18 -6.31
N GLN A 72 8.43 11.19 -6.35
CA GLN A 72 7.66 12.03 -7.26
C GLN A 72 7.08 13.20 -6.46
N GLU A 73 7.10 14.38 -7.08
CA GLU A 73 6.56 15.61 -6.52
C GLU A 73 5.64 16.27 -7.55
N ASP A 74 4.37 16.40 -7.18
CA ASP A 74 3.36 17.12 -7.94
C ASP A 74 3.23 18.53 -7.34
N GLU A 75 3.44 19.56 -8.17
CA GLU A 75 3.42 20.96 -7.75
C GLU A 75 2.28 21.76 -8.39
N GLY A 76 1.95 22.92 -7.81
CA GLY A 76 0.94 23.82 -8.37
C GLY A 76 -0.48 23.28 -8.27
N LEU A 77 -0.72 22.34 -7.36
CA LEU A 77 -2.01 21.69 -7.22
C LEU A 77 -3.06 22.70 -6.77
N PRO A 78 -4.30 22.60 -7.29
CA PRO A 78 -5.38 23.50 -6.94
C PRO A 78 -5.62 23.49 -5.42
N TRP A 79 -6.23 24.57 -4.95
CA TRP A 79 -6.58 24.72 -3.53
C TRP A 79 -7.81 23.88 -3.17
N VAL A 80 -7.67 22.56 -3.31
CA VAL A 80 -8.56 21.55 -2.74
C VAL A 80 -8.14 21.24 -1.30
N GLY A 81 -9.07 20.67 -0.52
CA GLY A 81 -8.89 20.43 0.92
C GLY A 81 -7.72 19.47 1.20
N LEU A 82 -7.16 19.57 2.41
CA LEU A 82 -6.05 18.70 2.86
C LEU A 82 -6.36 17.21 2.68
N ASP A 83 -7.60 16.80 2.92
CA ASP A 83 -8.06 15.42 2.78
C ASP A 83 -7.86 14.87 1.36
N GLU A 84 -8.06 15.71 0.35
CA GLU A 84 -7.92 15.35 -1.05
C GLU A 84 -6.44 15.14 -1.41
N HIS A 85 -5.55 16.03 -0.96
CA HIS A 85 -4.10 15.89 -1.14
C HIS A 85 -3.51 14.70 -0.37
N ILE A 86 -4.06 14.36 0.80
CA ILE A 86 -3.70 13.11 1.49
C ILE A 86 -4.21 11.92 0.67
N GLY A 87 -5.42 12.00 0.11
CA GLY A 87 -5.95 11.03 -0.84
C GLY A 87 -5.00 10.80 -2.03
N ASP A 88 -4.40 11.87 -2.58
CA ASP A 88 -3.40 11.77 -3.63
C ASP A 88 -2.13 11.04 -3.17
N VAL A 89 -1.61 11.34 -1.97
CA VAL A 89 -0.49 10.57 -1.39
C VAL A 89 -0.87 9.09 -1.30
N LEU A 90 -2.07 8.77 -0.78
CA LEU A 90 -2.52 7.38 -0.61
C LEU A 90 -2.78 6.67 -1.95
N ARG A 91 -3.13 7.41 -2.99
CA ARG A 91 -3.36 6.90 -4.34
C ARG A 91 -2.06 6.62 -5.07
N PHE A 92 -1.06 7.48 -4.91
CA PHE A 92 0.17 7.43 -5.71
C PHE A 92 1.36 6.81 -4.99
N ALA A 93 1.37 6.82 -3.66
CA ALA A 93 2.41 6.14 -2.89
C ALA A 93 2.30 4.62 -3.09
N ALA A 94 3.43 3.96 -3.39
CA ALA A 94 3.54 2.52 -3.46
C ALA A 94 3.52 1.88 -2.05
N TYR A 95 2.37 2.02 -1.39
CA TYR A 95 2.09 1.65 0.00
C TYR A 95 2.45 0.18 0.34
N ALA A 96 2.33 -0.73 -0.62
CA ALA A 96 2.59 -2.16 -0.45
C ALA A 96 4.07 -2.52 -0.24
N ASP A 97 5.01 -1.73 -0.76
CA ASP A 97 6.43 -2.08 -0.72
C ASP A 97 7.15 -1.52 0.53
N VAL A 98 6.56 -0.49 1.14
CA VAL A 98 6.99 0.05 2.44
C VAL A 98 6.66 -0.92 3.57
N LEU A 99 5.45 -1.51 3.54
CA LEU A 99 5.07 -2.63 4.41
C LEU A 99 6.06 -3.80 4.27
N ARG A 100 6.44 -4.15 3.02
CA ARG A 100 7.46 -5.18 2.72
C ARG A 100 8.81 -4.91 3.40
N ARG A 101 9.22 -3.66 3.58
CA ARG A 101 10.50 -3.30 4.22
C ARG A 101 10.43 -3.41 5.76
N GLU A 102 9.30 -3.06 6.36
CA GLU A 102 9.10 -3.15 7.82
C GLU A 102 8.87 -4.59 8.30
N GLU A 103 8.12 -5.39 7.54
CA GLU A 103 7.97 -6.83 7.81
C GLU A 103 9.33 -7.56 7.71
N SER A 104 10.11 -7.25 6.68
CA SER A 104 11.47 -7.81 6.53
C SER A 104 12.42 -7.37 7.66
N ALA A 105 12.24 -6.15 8.19
CA ALA A 105 13.05 -5.61 9.29
C ALA A 105 12.66 -6.17 10.67
N SER A 106 11.37 -6.52 10.85
CA SER A 106 10.83 -7.04 12.11
C SER A 106 11.00 -8.55 12.30
N GLY A 107 11.30 -9.31 11.23
CA GLY A 107 11.64 -10.73 11.30
C GLY A 107 10.46 -11.69 11.53
N VAL A 108 9.22 -11.19 11.48
CA VAL A 108 8.00 -12.00 11.56
C VAL A 108 7.45 -12.15 10.14
N ALA A 109 7.71 -13.29 9.50
CA ALA A 109 7.21 -13.55 8.15
C ALA A 109 5.79 -14.12 8.22
N THR A 110 4.77 -13.27 8.06
CA THR A 110 3.40 -13.74 7.88
C THR A 110 3.22 -14.30 6.46
N THR A 111 2.64 -15.49 6.34
CA THR A 111 2.26 -16.08 5.06
C THR A 111 0.77 -16.40 5.02
N TYR A 112 0.22 -16.46 3.81
CA TYR A 112 -1.17 -16.76 3.52
C TYR A 112 -1.21 -17.96 2.58
N THR A 113 -2.27 -18.77 2.65
CA THR A 113 -2.51 -19.83 1.69
C THR A 113 -3.87 -19.71 1.03
N ALA A 114 -3.95 -20.10 -0.25
CA ALA A 114 -5.19 -20.20 -1.00
C ALA A 114 -5.28 -21.56 -1.69
N HIS A 115 -6.50 -22.05 -1.89
CA HIS A 115 -6.76 -23.29 -2.64
C HIS A 115 -7.42 -22.94 -3.97
N LEU A 116 -6.64 -23.04 -5.06
CA LEU A 116 -7.02 -22.57 -6.40
C LEU A 116 -7.32 -23.72 -7.37
N GLY A 117 -6.83 -24.92 -7.04
CA GLY A 117 -6.75 -26.04 -7.99
C GLY A 117 -5.40 -26.06 -8.71
N PRO A 118 -4.95 -27.23 -9.21
CA PRO A 118 -3.56 -27.44 -9.65
C PRO A 118 -3.09 -26.50 -10.75
N GLU A 119 -3.92 -26.26 -11.77
CA GLU A 119 -3.55 -25.41 -12.91
C GLU A 119 -3.37 -23.94 -12.52
N LEU A 120 -4.32 -23.40 -11.74
CA LEU A 120 -4.27 -22.01 -11.28
C LEU A 120 -3.16 -21.77 -10.25
N ALA A 121 -2.89 -22.76 -9.39
CA ALA A 121 -1.80 -22.67 -8.42
C ALA A 121 -0.43 -22.60 -9.12
N ALA A 122 -0.20 -23.46 -10.11
CA ALA A 122 1.02 -23.46 -10.90
C ALA A 122 1.15 -22.17 -11.73
N TRP A 123 0.07 -21.73 -12.38
CA TRP A 123 0.05 -20.46 -13.12
C TRP A 123 0.41 -19.27 -12.25
N LEU A 124 -0.23 -19.16 -11.07
CA LEU A 124 -0.04 -18.02 -10.17
C LEU A 124 1.40 -17.97 -9.61
N ALA A 125 2.02 -19.12 -9.36
CA ALA A 125 3.39 -19.22 -8.91
C ALA A 125 4.43 -18.93 -10.00
N ASP A 126 4.06 -19.06 -11.28
CA ASP A 126 4.93 -18.77 -12.43
C ASP A 126 4.91 -17.28 -12.82
N ILE A 127 4.01 -16.47 -12.24
CA ILE A 127 3.96 -15.04 -12.52
C ILE A 127 5.24 -14.38 -11.98
N PRO A 128 6.00 -13.64 -12.81
CA PRO A 128 7.28 -13.05 -12.39
C PRO A 128 7.13 -11.96 -11.32
N ALA A 129 5.94 -11.40 -11.15
CA ALA A 129 5.63 -10.44 -10.09
C ALA A 129 4.14 -10.51 -9.69
N PRO A 130 3.78 -10.35 -8.40
CA PRO A 130 4.69 -10.09 -7.29
C PRO A 130 5.50 -11.31 -6.87
N GLU A 131 6.75 -11.06 -6.45
CA GLU A 131 7.57 -12.07 -5.79
C GLU A 131 6.91 -12.57 -4.50
N GLY A 132 7.26 -13.78 -4.08
CA GLY A 132 6.75 -14.37 -2.84
C GLY A 132 5.42 -15.10 -2.99
N ILE A 133 5.12 -15.57 -4.20
CA ILE A 133 4.10 -16.60 -4.44
C ILE A 133 4.83 -17.93 -4.66
N THR A 134 4.36 -19.00 -4.03
CA THR A 134 4.96 -20.33 -4.13
C THR A 134 3.88 -21.38 -4.30
N ASP A 135 4.01 -22.23 -5.31
CA ASP A 135 3.18 -23.43 -5.45
C ASP A 135 3.56 -24.44 -4.37
N LEU A 136 2.58 -24.86 -3.57
CA LEU A 136 2.76 -25.87 -2.52
C LEU A 136 2.40 -27.29 -3.00
N GLY A 137 1.89 -27.43 -4.23
CA GLY A 137 1.29 -28.65 -4.73
C GLY A 137 -0.20 -28.78 -4.35
N ASP A 138 -0.86 -29.79 -4.91
CA ASP A 138 -2.28 -30.12 -4.68
C ASP A 138 -3.26 -28.96 -4.92
N GLY A 139 -2.89 -28.00 -5.77
CA GLY A 139 -3.71 -26.82 -6.06
C GLY A 139 -3.69 -25.77 -4.96
N ARG A 140 -2.69 -25.79 -4.08
CA ARG A 140 -2.48 -24.78 -3.04
C ARG A 140 -1.33 -23.87 -3.39
N VAL A 141 -1.50 -22.59 -3.09
CA VAL A 141 -0.43 -21.60 -3.16
C VAL A 141 -0.17 -21.01 -1.78
N ARG A 142 1.08 -20.63 -1.55
CA ARG A 142 1.48 -19.74 -0.48
C ARG A 142 1.78 -18.37 -1.05
N LEU A 143 1.23 -17.35 -0.43
CA LEU A 143 1.54 -15.96 -0.70
C LEU A 143 2.19 -15.39 0.56
N THR A 144 3.35 -14.76 0.41
CA THR A 144 3.87 -13.89 1.47
C THR A 144 2.92 -12.72 1.67
N GLU A 145 2.93 -12.12 2.87
CA GLU A 145 2.23 -10.86 3.13
C GLU A 145 2.57 -9.79 2.07
N SER A 146 3.81 -9.76 1.64
CA SER A 146 4.29 -8.85 0.60
C SER A 146 3.68 -9.09 -0.80
N ALA A 147 3.32 -10.34 -1.13
CA ALA A 147 2.62 -10.67 -2.36
C ALA A 147 1.14 -10.29 -2.24
N VAL A 148 0.50 -10.60 -1.10
CA VAL A 148 -0.88 -10.21 -0.80
C VAL A 148 -1.05 -8.69 -0.84
N ALA A 149 -0.14 -7.95 -0.22
CA ALA A 149 -0.16 -6.48 -0.20
C ALA A 149 -0.01 -5.90 -1.62
N HIS A 150 0.85 -6.47 -2.46
CA HIS A 150 0.97 -6.06 -3.86
C HIS A 150 -0.34 -6.29 -4.62
N LEU A 151 -0.96 -7.46 -4.44
CA LEU A 151 -2.21 -7.80 -5.11
C LEU A 151 -3.42 -7.00 -4.56
N ARG A 152 -3.36 -6.43 -3.36
CA ARG A 152 -4.38 -5.49 -2.85
C ARG A 152 -4.37 -4.13 -3.56
N CYS A 153 -3.26 -3.78 -4.20
CA CYS A 153 -3.12 -2.55 -4.96
C CYS A 153 -2.36 -2.82 -6.28
N PRO A 154 -2.92 -3.65 -7.18
CA PRO A 154 -2.22 -4.02 -8.40
C PRO A 154 -2.07 -2.82 -9.34
N SER A 155 -1.07 -2.85 -10.22
CA SER A 155 -1.04 -1.93 -11.36
C SER A 155 -2.22 -2.18 -12.30
N THR A 156 -2.57 -1.21 -13.13
CA THR A 156 -3.76 -1.21 -14.00
C THR A 156 -3.89 -2.46 -14.90
N LEU A 157 -2.78 -3.14 -15.18
CA LEU A 157 -2.74 -4.38 -15.97
C LEU A 157 -3.16 -5.63 -15.17
N TYR A 158 -2.88 -5.67 -13.87
CA TYR A 158 -3.24 -6.81 -13.01
C TYR A 158 -4.68 -6.72 -12.49
N THR A 159 -5.20 -5.51 -12.25
CA THR A 159 -6.56 -5.31 -11.68
C THR A 159 -7.72 -5.93 -12.45
N LEU A 160 -7.52 -6.31 -13.72
CA LEU A 160 -8.56 -6.95 -14.53
C LEU A 160 -8.61 -8.48 -14.36
N VAL A 161 -7.55 -9.09 -13.83
CA VAL A 161 -7.36 -10.55 -13.86
C VAL A 161 -6.91 -11.11 -12.51
N LEU A 162 -6.19 -10.33 -11.70
CA LEU A 162 -5.59 -10.81 -10.45
C LEU A 162 -5.46 -9.68 -9.43
N TRP A 163 -6.20 -9.79 -8.33
CA TRP A 163 -6.09 -8.85 -7.21
C TRP A 163 -6.53 -9.51 -5.91
N VAL A 164 -6.14 -8.95 -4.77
CA VAL A 164 -6.72 -9.28 -3.47
C VAL A 164 -7.70 -8.19 -3.13
N HIS A 165 -8.86 -8.55 -2.60
CA HIS A 165 -9.85 -7.57 -2.18
C HIS A 165 -9.24 -6.62 -1.13
N PRO A 166 -9.46 -5.30 -1.23
CA PRO A 166 -8.81 -4.32 -0.36
C PRO A 166 -9.12 -4.55 1.12
N ASP A 167 -10.36 -4.94 1.43
CA ASP A 167 -10.86 -5.06 2.81
C ASP A 167 -11.16 -6.52 3.23
N MET A 168 -10.83 -7.50 2.40
CA MET A 168 -11.08 -8.92 2.69
C MET A 168 -9.84 -9.77 2.43
N ASP A 169 -9.69 -10.87 3.16
CA ASP A 169 -8.69 -11.90 2.89
C ASP A 169 -9.17 -12.80 1.74
N THR A 170 -9.37 -12.20 0.58
CA THR A 170 -9.91 -12.88 -0.62
C THR A 170 -9.06 -12.54 -1.82
N LEU A 171 -8.46 -13.56 -2.43
CA LEU A 171 -7.79 -13.49 -3.71
C LEU A 171 -8.83 -13.63 -4.83
N MET A 172 -8.82 -12.71 -5.76
CA MET A 172 -9.67 -12.66 -6.93
C MET A 172 -8.83 -12.99 -8.16
N ILE A 173 -9.27 -13.99 -8.92
CA ILE A 173 -8.68 -14.34 -10.20
C ILE A 173 -9.82 -14.32 -11.22
N GLU A 174 -9.76 -13.40 -12.18
CA GLU A 174 -10.85 -13.08 -13.10
C GLU A 174 -12.19 -12.83 -12.36
N MET A 175 -13.15 -13.75 -12.47
CA MET A 175 -14.46 -13.68 -11.81
C MET A 175 -14.55 -14.57 -10.56
N ASP A 176 -13.52 -15.38 -10.29
CA ASP A 176 -13.49 -16.31 -9.19
C ASP A 176 -12.86 -15.71 -7.94
N SER A 177 -13.26 -16.25 -6.79
CA SER A 177 -12.82 -15.79 -5.48
C SER A 177 -12.32 -16.94 -4.63
N TYR A 178 -11.19 -16.72 -3.96
CA TYR A 178 -10.49 -17.71 -3.18
C TYR A 178 -10.12 -17.14 -1.82
N ASN A 179 -10.44 -17.86 -0.75
CA ASN A 179 -10.12 -17.41 0.60
C ASN A 179 -8.61 -17.51 0.84
N LEU A 180 -8.04 -16.43 1.36
CA LEU A 180 -6.69 -16.41 1.92
C LEU A 180 -6.77 -16.80 3.39
N THR A 181 -6.05 -17.84 3.77
CA THR A 181 -5.92 -18.28 5.16
C THR A 181 -4.53 -17.94 5.66
N ARG A 182 -4.46 -17.11 6.70
CA ARG A 182 -3.18 -16.77 7.36
C ARG A 182 -2.58 -18.01 8.03
N GLU A 183 -1.30 -18.25 7.81
CA GLU A 183 -0.51 -19.25 8.55
C GLU A 183 0.03 -18.60 9.84
N GLU A 184 -0.15 -19.27 10.98
CA GLU A 184 0.35 -18.86 12.30
C GLU A 184 1.81 -19.25 12.52
#